data_AF-A0A959ZHG3-F1
#
_entry.id   AF-A0A959ZHG3-F1
#
_cell.length_a   1.000
_cell.length_b   1.000
_cell.length_c   1.000
_cell.angle_alpha   90.00
_cell.angle_beta   90.00
_cell.angle_gamma   90.00
#
_symmetry.space_group_name_H-M   'P 1'
#
loop_
_entity.id
_entity.type
_entity.pdbx_description
1 polymer ?
#
loop_
_entity_poly.entity_id
_entity_poly.type
_entity_poly.pdbx_seq_one_letter_code
_entity_poly.pdbx_strand_id
1 'polypeptide(L)'
;MRRYLAGMLIVLTGVLLTAPTAGAAEIPPTAECTAVVKKVFKGYSPERYEKLTKKQQEAVDRNMVNRLFEADCVSAVEPILTKMPTKPFSEVCEAAALGADRYWSSVGATLVPLIKSARRATKPVRLRKLNVIKRIRTLRKAGASAKRLAPLVRLRKALARREARIGRPYVRELIKIYRTVGFNSFLIVAEFMALRCIPKESTYPSKPKGPAARVLKEHAITVFVTVLMAMYDEDDVTVSASSDASSSAAAPFIDRFKDHQLPVISLPWMRMR
;
A
#
# COMPACT_ATOMS: atom_id res chain seq x y z
N MET A 1 -13.86 37.01 43.33
CA MET A 1 -13.74 36.11 42.17
C MET A 1 -12.28 35.84 41.81
N ARG A 2 -11.56 35.02 42.59
CA ARG A 2 -10.12 34.73 42.32
C ARG A 2 -9.65 33.35 42.82
N ARG A 3 -10.56 32.39 42.98
CA ARG A 3 -10.24 31.04 43.53
C ARG A 3 -10.71 29.85 42.70
N TYR A 4 -11.27 30.07 41.51
CA TYR A 4 -11.73 28.99 40.62
C TYR A 4 -10.81 28.72 39.41
N LEU A 5 -9.71 29.46 39.26
CA LEU A 5 -8.77 29.30 38.14
C LEU A 5 -7.55 28.42 38.47
N ALA A 6 -7.27 28.16 39.74
CA ALA A 6 -6.13 27.33 40.14
C ALA A 6 -6.42 25.81 40.09
N GLY A 7 -7.69 25.41 40.19
CA GLY A 7 -8.09 23.99 40.17
C GLY A 7 -8.22 23.37 38.79
N MET A 8 -8.39 24.18 37.73
CA MET A 8 -8.52 23.68 36.35
C MET A 8 -7.18 23.55 35.61
N LEU A 9 -6.13 24.22 36.12
CA LEU A 9 -4.78 24.18 35.56
C LEU A 9 -3.93 22.98 36.04
N ILE A 10 -4.38 22.30 37.11
CA ILE A 10 -3.72 21.10 37.65
C ILE A 10 -4.29 19.82 37.01
N VAL A 11 -5.50 19.85 36.45
CA VAL A 11 -6.09 18.72 35.71
C VAL A 11 -5.55 18.64 34.27
N LEU A 12 -5.01 19.74 33.72
CA LEU A 12 -4.37 19.77 32.40
C LEU A 12 -2.86 19.44 32.42
N THR A 13 -2.23 19.41 33.60
CA THR A 13 -0.82 19.06 33.76
C THR A 13 -0.61 17.64 34.33
N GLY A 14 -1.64 17.03 34.92
CA GLY A 14 -1.58 15.67 35.49
C GLY A 14 -1.75 14.50 34.50
N VAL A 15 -2.07 14.74 33.23
CA VAL A 15 -2.16 13.69 32.19
C VAL A 15 -0.84 13.53 31.40
N LEU A 16 0.17 14.36 31.69
CA LEU A 16 1.46 14.38 30.96
C LEU A 16 2.64 13.74 31.72
N LEU A 17 2.39 13.01 32.82
CA LEU A 17 3.46 12.45 33.66
C LEU A 17 3.26 10.96 34.01
N THR A 18 2.85 10.14 33.03
CA THR A 18 3.18 8.70 32.98
C THR A 18 3.23 8.20 31.54
N ALA A 19 4.34 8.45 30.83
CA ALA A 19 4.89 7.51 29.84
C ALA A 19 6.31 7.96 29.45
N PRO A 20 7.37 7.36 29.99
CA PRO A 20 8.65 7.37 29.31
C PRO A 20 8.58 6.33 28.19
N THR A 21 7.88 6.68 27.10
CA THR A 21 8.07 6.07 25.77
C THR A 21 7.86 7.15 24.72
N ALA A 22 8.76 8.14 24.68
CA ALA A 22 9.14 8.68 23.38
C ALA A 22 9.67 7.48 22.58
N GLY A 23 8.86 6.95 21.67
CA GLY A 23 9.13 5.70 20.95
C GLY A 23 7.95 4.74 20.77
N ALA A 24 6.69 5.19 20.79
CA ALA A 24 5.57 4.42 20.25
C ALA A 24 4.84 5.28 19.24
N ALA A 25 4.88 4.93 17.96
CA ALA A 25 4.11 5.66 16.96
C ALA A 25 2.63 5.45 17.26
N GLU A 26 1.91 6.50 17.66
CA GLU A 26 0.47 6.43 17.88
C GLU A 26 -0.22 5.93 16.59
N ILE A 27 -1.18 5.03 16.73
CA ILE A 27 -2.04 4.60 15.63
C ILE A 27 -3.43 5.24 15.85
N PRO A 28 -3.88 6.13 14.95
CA PRO A 28 -3.31 6.46 13.64
C PRO A 28 -2.08 7.40 13.70
N PRO A 29 -1.19 7.35 12.70
CA PRO A 29 -0.01 8.20 12.63
C PRO A 29 -0.33 9.70 12.67
N THR A 30 0.52 10.47 13.33
CA THR A 30 0.43 11.93 13.38
C THR A 30 0.71 12.57 12.02
N ALA A 31 0.20 13.79 11.81
CA ALA A 31 0.44 14.54 10.57
C ALA A 31 1.94 14.82 10.33
N GLU A 32 2.71 14.99 11.41
CA GLU A 32 4.16 15.16 11.36
C GLU A 32 4.84 13.90 10.81
N CYS A 33 4.48 12.73 11.32
CA CYS A 33 5.01 11.47 10.80
C CYS A 33 4.59 11.18 9.37
N THR A 34 3.36 11.53 9.00
CA THR A 34 2.93 11.49 7.59
C THR A 34 3.79 12.38 6.70
N ALA A 35 4.20 13.56 7.16
CA ALA A 35 5.07 14.46 6.40
C ALA A 35 6.50 13.93 6.27
N VAL A 36 7.04 13.35 7.35
CA VAL A 36 8.36 12.72 7.36
C VAL A 36 8.41 11.56 6.35
N VAL A 37 7.46 10.62 6.44
CA VAL A 37 7.47 9.47 5.52
C VAL A 37 7.30 9.92 4.07
N LYS A 38 6.46 10.92 3.78
CA LYS A 38 6.38 11.53 2.43
C LYS A 38 7.74 12.04 1.95
N LYS A 39 8.48 12.74 2.81
CA LYS A 39 9.83 13.25 2.49
C LYS A 39 10.84 12.12 2.27
N VAL A 40 10.75 11.04 3.05
CA VAL A 40 11.62 9.87 2.90
C VAL A 40 11.31 9.13 1.58
N PHE A 41 10.03 9.00 1.23
CA PHE A 41 9.59 8.34 0.00
C PHE A 41 9.88 9.13 -1.28
N LYS A 42 9.94 10.47 -1.25
CA LYS A 42 10.38 11.27 -2.41
C LYS A 42 11.76 10.88 -2.95
N GLY A 43 12.61 10.25 -2.13
CA GLY A 43 13.91 9.73 -2.55
C GLY A 43 13.86 8.28 -3.08
N TYR A 44 12.71 7.62 -3.00
CA TYR A 44 12.52 6.21 -3.32
C TYR A 44 11.80 6.05 -4.66
N SER A 45 12.50 5.55 -5.68
CA SER A 45 11.88 5.11 -6.94
C SER A 45 11.87 3.58 -6.97
N PRO A 46 10.69 2.93 -7.07
CA PRO A 46 10.59 1.48 -7.20
C PRO A 46 11.37 0.92 -8.39
N GLU A 47 11.31 1.61 -9.53
CA GLU A 47 11.99 1.18 -10.75
C GLU A 47 13.51 1.22 -10.62
N ARG A 48 14.03 2.17 -9.82
CA ARG A 48 15.46 2.21 -9.47
C ARG A 48 15.79 1.15 -8.43
N TYR A 49 14.94 0.98 -7.42
CA TYR A 49 15.11 0.03 -6.34
C TYR A 49 15.20 -1.42 -6.84
N GLU A 50 14.38 -1.82 -7.81
CA GLU A 50 14.43 -3.16 -8.40
C GLU A 50 15.72 -3.46 -9.17
N LYS A 51 16.38 -2.41 -9.68
CA LYS A 51 17.66 -2.53 -10.40
C LYS A 51 18.87 -2.60 -9.46
N LEU A 52 18.67 -2.35 -8.17
CA LEU A 52 19.71 -2.41 -7.16
C LEU A 52 20.07 -3.86 -6.82
N THR A 53 21.33 -4.07 -6.46
CA THR A 53 21.76 -5.32 -5.83
C THR A 53 21.10 -5.49 -4.45
N LYS A 54 21.03 -6.73 -3.94
CA LYS A 54 20.49 -7.01 -2.60
C LYS A 54 21.12 -6.14 -1.50
N LYS A 55 22.44 -5.94 -1.52
CA LYS A 55 23.15 -5.09 -0.54
C LYS A 55 22.72 -3.62 -0.63
N GLN A 56 22.51 -3.12 -1.84
CA GLN A 56 22.05 -1.74 -2.06
C GLN A 56 20.59 -1.56 -1.64
N GLN A 57 19.73 -2.55 -1.89
CA GLN A 57 18.35 -2.58 -1.39
C GLN A 57 18.31 -2.53 0.14
N GLU A 58 19.09 -3.39 0.81
CA GLU A 58 19.23 -3.40 2.28
C GLU A 58 19.74 -2.05 2.84
N ALA A 59 20.62 -1.36 2.11
CA ALA A 59 21.10 -0.03 2.51
C ALA A 59 20.01 1.05 2.38
N VAL A 60 19.20 1.00 1.32
CA VAL A 60 18.05 1.91 1.14
C VAL A 60 17.00 1.67 2.21
N ASP A 61 16.64 0.41 2.47
CA ASP A 61 15.69 0.03 3.52
C ASP A 61 16.18 0.51 4.90
N ARG A 62 17.46 0.29 5.21
CA ARG A 62 18.06 0.74 6.46
C ARG A 62 18.02 2.25 6.61
N ASN A 63 18.37 3.00 5.56
CA ASN A 63 18.32 4.47 5.58
C ASN A 63 16.88 4.96 5.79
N MET A 64 15.90 4.37 5.09
CA MET A 64 14.49 4.71 5.27
C MET A 64 14.03 4.47 6.71
N VAL A 65 14.28 3.28 7.26
CA VAL A 65 13.84 2.94 8.61
C VAL A 65 14.55 3.79 9.67
N ASN A 66 15.85 4.03 9.52
CA ASN A 66 16.59 4.91 10.44
C ASN A 66 16.01 6.32 10.45
N ARG A 67 15.69 6.90 9.29
CA ARG A 67 15.06 8.24 9.23
C ARG A 67 13.68 8.29 9.87
N LEU A 68 12.92 7.21 9.80
CA LEU A 68 11.64 7.12 10.49
C LEU A 68 11.82 7.01 12.00
N PHE A 69 12.81 6.25 12.45
CA PHE A 69 13.14 6.08 13.86
C PHE A 69 13.72 7.37 14.47
N GLU A 70 14.65 8.03 13.79
CA GLU A 70 15.22 9.33 14.19
C GLU A 70 14.18 10.45 14.28
N ALA A 71 13.05 10.29 13.60
CA ALA A 71 11.91 11.21 13.66
C ALA A 71 10.79 10.73 14.60
N ASP A 72 11.05 9.71 15.43
CA ASP A 72 10.08 9.12 16.37
C ASP A 72 8.79 8.57 15.71
N CYS A 73 8.85 8.23 14.42
CA CYS A 73 7.71 7.76 13.64
C CYS A 73 7.57 6.23 13.58
N VAL A 74 8.56 5.50 14.10
CA VAL A 74 8.48 4.07 14.38
C VAL A 74 9.19 3.77 15.69
N SER A 75 8.72 2.77 16.44
CA SER A 75 9.24 2.44 17.77
C SER A 75 10.60 1.74 17.79
N ALA A 76 11.01 1.10 16.68
CA ALA A 76 12.25 0.35 16.62
C ALA A 76 12.72 0.08 15.18
N VAL A 77 14.04 0.07 14.98
CA VAL A 77 14.69 -0.21 13.69
C VAL A 77 14.83 -1.71 13.42
N GLU A 78 15.43 -2.44 14.38
CA GLU A 78 15.87 -3.83 14.18
C GLU A 78 14.74 -4.79 13.78
N PRO A 79 13.53 -4.74 14.38
CA PRO A 79 12.44 -5.64 14.03
C PRO A 79 11.90 -5.47 12.60
N ILE A 80 12.09 -4.28 12.01
CA ILE A 80 11.70 -3.99 10.62
C ILE A 80 12.78 -4.51 9.65
N LEU A 81 14.05 -4.33 9.99
CA LEU A 81 15.17 -4.66 9.11
C LEU A 81 15.64 -6.12 9.22
N THR A 82 15.39 -6.78 10.34
CA THR A 82 15.90 -8.13 10.61
C THR A 82 14.80 -9.06 11.09
N LYS A 83 14.99 -10.37 10.91
CA LYS A 83 14.01 -11.37 11.36
C LYS A 83 14.14 -11.55 12.87
N MET A 84 13.15 -11.09 13.61
CA MET A 84 13.07 -11.25 15.06
C MET A 84 11.87 -12.12 15.48
N PRO A 85 11.93 -12.81 16.62
CA PRO A 85 10.76 -13.51 17.16
C PRO A 85 9.60 -12.55 17.41
N THR A 86 8.38 -12.88 17.00
CA THR A 86 7.21 -12.02 17.21
C THR A 86 6.68 -12.12 18.65
N LYS A 87 5.99 -11.08 19.11
CA LYS A 87 5.25 -11.02 20.38
C LYS A 87 3.79 -10.66 20.12
N PRO A 88 3.03 -11.51 19.41
CA PRO A 88 1.77 -11.11 18.79
C PRO A 88 0.61 -10.86 19.77
N PHE A 89 0.75 -11.19 21.06
CA PHE A 89 -0.28 -11.03 22.10
C PHE A 89 0.18 -10.12 23.25
N SER A 90 1.17 -9.25 23.01
CA SER A 90 1.49 -8.22 24.00
C SER A 90 0.36 -7.19 24.06
N GLU A 91 0.18 -6.55 25.22
CA GLU A 91 -0.79 -5.46 25.40
C GLU A 91 -0.59 -4.33 24.37
N VAL A 92 0.67 -4.04 24.04
CA VAL A 92 1.03 -3.04 23.02
C VAL A 92 0.53 -3.45 21.63
N CYS A 93 0.60 -4.74 21.28
CA CYS A 93 0.08 -5.24 20.00
C CYS A 93 -1.46 -5.27 19.96
N GLU A 94 -2.12 -5.48 21.09
CA GLU A 94 -3.58 -5.37 21.21
C GLU A 94 -4.05 -3.93 21.01
N ALA A 95 -3.44 -2.97 21.70
CA ALA A 95 -3.74 -1.55 21.57
C ALA A 95 -3.48 -1.05 20.13
N ALA A 96 -2.32 -1.41 19.57
CA ALA A 96 -1.96 -1.06 18.20
C ALA A 96 -2.96 -1.65 17.18
N ALA A 97 -3.39 -2.89 17.38
CA ALA A 97 -4.39 -3.53 16.52
C ALA A 97 -5.75 -2.83 16.59
N LEU A 98 -6.20 -2.41 17.77
CA LEU A 98 -7.45 -1.66 17.94
C LEU A 98 -7.41 -0.30 17.22
N GLY A 99 -6.31 0.43 17.34
CA GLY A 99 -6.12 1.69 16.63
C GLY A 99 -6.16 1.50 15.11
N ALA A 100 -5.45 0.48 14.61
CA ALA A 100 -5.40 0.17 13.19
C ALA A 100 -6.75 -0.27 12.63
N ASP A 101 -7.51 -1.06 13.40
CA ASP A 101 -8.84 -1.51 13.02
C ASP A 101 -9.81 -0.33 12.84
N ARG A 102 -9.83 0.60 13.80
CA ARG A 102 -10.64 1.83 13.70
C ARG A 102 -10.25 2.66 12.48
N TYR A 103 -8.94 2.83 12.26
CA TYR A 103 -8.42 3.57 11.12
C TYR A 103 -8.84 2.95 9.78
N TRP A 104 -8.53 1.67 9.56
CA TRP A 104 -8.83 1.01 8.29
C TRP A 104 -10.30 0.71 8.08
N SER A 105 -11.11 0.58 9.12
CA SER A 105 -12.57 0.51 9.00
C SER A 105 -13.13 1.81 8.39
N SER A 106 -12.66 2.96 8.88
CA SER A 106 -13.04 4.28 8.35
C SER A 106 -12.65 4.44 6.87
N VAL A 107 -11.40 4.11 6.53
CA VAL A 107 -10.92 4.15 5.13
C VAL A 107 -11.66 3.14 4.25
N GLY A 108 -11.88 1.93 4.77
CA GLY A 108 -12.52 0.80 4.10
C GLY A 108 -13.97 1.07 3.72
N ALA A 109 -14.69 1.87 4.50
CA ALA A 109 -16.08 2.27 4.22
C ALA A 109 -16.23 2.94 2.85
N THR A 110 -15.21 3.69 2.40
CA THR A 110 -15.22 4.35 1.07
C THR A 110 -14.49 3.51 0.03
N LEU A 111 -13.32 2.97 0.39
CA LEU A 111 -12.43 2.28 -0.55
C LEU A 111 -12.98 0.93 -1.02
N VAL A 112 -13.56 0.12 -0.13
CA VAL A 112 -14.03 -1.23 -0.47
C VAL A 112 -15.21 -1.20 -1.45
N PRO A 113 -16.26 -0.36 -1.27
CA PRO A 113 -17.31 -0.22 -2.27
C PRO A 113 -16.79 0.23 -3.64
N LEU A 114 -15.84 1.18 -3.67
CA LEU A 114 -15.25 1.67 -4.91
C LEU A 114 -14.55 0.55 -5.70
N ILE A 115 -13.76 -0.28 -5.02
CA ILE A 115 -13.10 -1.45 -5.62
C ILE A 115 -14.14 -2.47 -6.11
N LYS A 116 -15.18 -2.75 -5.32
CA LYS A 116 -16.25 -3.68 -5.71
C LYS A 116 -16.96 -3.18 -6.97
N SER A 117 -17.26 -1.89 -7.06
CA SER A 117 -17.87 -1.24 -8.23
C SER A 117 -16.97 -1.32 -9.46
N ALA A 118 -15.67 -1.01 -9.32
CA ALA A 118 -14.70 -1.14 -10.39
C ALA A 118 -14.61 -2.58 -10.93
N ARG A 119 -14.58 -3.57 -10.02
CA ARG A 119 -14.57 -5.00 -10.37
C ARG A 119 -15.84 -5.39 -11.12
N ARG A 120 -17.01 -4.96 -10.66
CA ARG A 120 -18.30 -5.24 -11.33
C ARG A 120 -18.34 -4.63 -12.73
N ALA A 121 -17.97 -3.37 -12.88
CA ALA A 121 -17.97 -2.66 -14.16
C ALA A 121 -17.00 -3.28 -15.18
N THR A 122 -15.81 -3.69 -14.75
CA THR A 122 -14.78 -4.26 -15.64
C THR A 122 -14.96 -5.76 -15.91
N LYS A 123 -15.69 -6.49 -15.07
CA LYS A 123 -15.84 -7.97 -15.13
C LYS A 123 -16.20 -8.50 -16.53
N PRO A 124 -17.18 -7.96 -17.27
CA PRO A 124 -17.55 -8.52 -18.57
C PRO A 124 -16.41 -8.46 -19.60
N VAL A 125 -15.73 -7.31 -19.68
CA VAL A 125 -14.60 -7.11 -20.60
C VAL A 125 -13.39 -7.94 -20.16
N ARG A 126 -13.13 -8.00 -18.85
CA ARG A 126 -12.05 -8.79 -18.27
C ARG A 126 -12.21 -10.29 -18.56
N LEU A 127 -13.41 -10.85 -18.38
CA LEU A 127 -13.69 -12.27 -18.69
C LEU A 127 -13.46 -12.57 -20.17
N ARG A 128 -13.94 -11.70 -21.08
CA ARG A 128 -13.69 -11.85 -22.52
C ARG A 128 -12.20 -11.79 -22.85
N LYS A 129 -11.46 -10.86 -22.22
CA LYS A 129 -9.99 -10.75 -22.38
C LYS A 129 -9.29 -12.03 -21.93
N LEU A 130 -9.66 -12.60 -20.78
CA LEU A 130 -9.09 -13.85 -20.26
C LEU A 130 -9.35 -15.04 -21.19
N ASN A 131 -10.54 -15.14 -21.78
CA ASN A 131 -10.85 -16.17 -22.78
C ASN A 131 -9.98 -16.05 -24.03
N VAL A 132 -9.76 -14.83 -24.52
CA VAL A 132 -8.84 -14.57 -25.66
C VAL A 132 -7.40 -14.95 -25.30
N ILE A 133 -6.93 -14.60 -24.10
CA ILE A 133 -5.60 -14.98 -23.61
C ILE A 133 -5.45 -16.50 -23.55
N LYS A 134 -6.45 -17.22 -22.99
CA LYS A 134 -6.46 -18.68 -22.93
C LYS A 134 -6.38 -19.27 -24.34
N ARG A 135 -7.19 -18.77 -25.27
CA ARG A 135 -7.18 -19.21 -26.67
C ARG A 135 -5.83 -18.99 -27.36
N ILE A 136 -5.20 -17.82 -27.18
CA ILE A 136 -3.86 -17.54 -27.70
C ILE A 136 -2.84 -18.55 -27.13
N ARG A 137 -2.88 -18.83 -25.82
CA ARG A 137 -1.98 -19.79 -25.17
C ARG A 137 -2.17 -21.20 -25.74
N THR A 138 -3.41 -21.66 -25.89
CA THR A 138 -3.72 -22.98 -26.47
C THR A 138 -3.22 -23.09 -27.91
N LEU A 139 -3.50 -22.09 -28.76
CA LEU A 139 -3.06 -22.10 -30.14
C LEU A 139 -1.54 -22.06 -30.27
N ARG A 140 -0.86 -21.29 -29.42
CA ARG A 140 0.61 -21.25 -29.40
C ARG A 140 1.21 -22.61 -29.03
N LYS A 141 0.64 -23.29 -28.02
CA LYS A 141 1.05 -24.66 -27.65
C LYS A 141 0.83 -25.66 -28.78
N ALA A 142 -0.21 -25.46 -29.59
CA ALA A 142 -0.51 -26.28 -30.76
C ALA A 142 0.28 -25.88 -32.04
N GLY A 143 1.32 -25.05 -31.92
CA GLY A 143 2.15 -24.65 -33.07
C GLY A 143 1.49 -23.70 -34.06
N ALA A 144 0.42 -22.99 -33.68
CA ALA A 144 -0.26 -22.06 -34.58
C ALA A 144 0.67 -20.93 -35.05
N SER A 145 0.62 -20.64 -36.36
CA SER A 145 1.42 -19.59 -36.97
C SER A 145 1.13 -18.18 -36.43
N ALA A 146 2.11 -17.29 -36.51
CA ALA A 146 1.97 -15.89 -36.10
C ALA A 146 0.81 -15.18 -36.82
N LYS A 147 0.61 -15.47 -38.12
CA LYS A 147 -0.53 -14.95 -38.91
C LYS A 147 -1.88 -15.33 -38.29
N ARG A 148 -2.02 -16.58 -37.81
CA ARG A 148 -3.24 -17.07 -37.14
C ARG A 148 -3.45 -16.45 -35.75
N LEU A 149 -2.38 -16.12 -35.04
CA LEU A 149 -2.45 -15.49 -33.70
C LEU A 149 -2.68 -13.97 -33.74
N ALA A 150 -2.23 -13.28 -34.80
CA ALA A 150 -2.29 -11.83 -34.94
C ALA A 150 -3.68 -11.21 -34.65
N PRO A 151 -4.80 -11.69 -35.22
CA PRO A 151 -6.12 -11.11 -34.93
C PRO A 151 -6.53 -11.25 -33.46
N LEU A 152 -6.19 -12.36 -32.80
CA LEU A 152 -6.48 -12.56 -31.38
C LEU A 152 -5.64 -11.62 -30.51
N VAL A 153 -4.39 -11.37 -30.88
CA VAL A 153 -3.52 -10.40 -30.18
C VAL A 153 -4.07 -8.98 -30.33
N ARG A 154 -4.53 -8.59 -31.53
CA ARG A 154 -5.20 -7.29 -31.74
C ARG A 154 -6.46 -7.16 -30.89
N LEU A 155 -7.30 -8.20 -30.86
CA LEU A 155 -8.51 -8.24 -30.02
C LEU A 155 -8.17 -8.13 -28.52
N ARG A 156 -7.15 -8.84 -28.03
CA ARG A 156 -6.65 -8.71 -26.66
C ARG A 156 -6.26 -7.26 -26.34
N LYS A 157 -5.54 -6.59 -27.24
CA LYS A 157 -5.14 -5.17 -27.07
C LYS A 157 -6.37 -4.25 -27.00
N ALA A 158 -7.35 -4.45 -27.89
CA ALA A 158 -8.59 -3.67 -27.88
C ALA A 158 -9.40 -3.86 -26.58
N LEU A 159 -9.53 -5.10 -26.10
CA LEU A 159 -10.20 -5.42 -24.84
C LEU A 159 -9.47 -4.81 -23.63
N ALA A 160 -8.14 -4.83 -23.62
CA ALA A 160 -7.35 -4.18 -22.57
C ALA A 160 -7.57 -2.67 -22.53
N ARG A 161 -7.57 -1.99 -23.69
CA ARG A 161 -7.88 -0.55 -23.78
C ARG A 161 -9.30 -0.23 -23.31
N ARG A 162 -10.28 -1.08 -23.64
CA ARG A 162 -11.67 -0.91 -23.19
C ARG A 162 -11.81 -1.10 -21.68
N GLU A 163 -11.22 -2.13 -21.12
CA GLU A 163 -11.20 -2.38 -19.67
C GLU A 163 -10.57 -1.21 -18.91
N ALA A 164 -9.42 -0.71 -19.40
CA ALA A 164 -8.76 0.47 -18.89
C ALA A 164 -9.64 1.73 -18.91
N ARG A 165 -10.35 1.96 -20.03
CA ARG A 165 -11.28 3.10 -20.15
C ARG A 165 -12.41 3.03 -19.12
N ILE A 166 -12.97 1.83 -18.89
CA ILE A 166 -14.01 1.60 -17.88
C ILE A 166 -13.44 1.77 -16.46
N GLY A 167 -12.21 1.31 -16.22
CA GLY A 167 -11.55 1.40 -14.91
C GLY A 167 -11.07 2.80 -14.53
N ARG A 168 -10.78 3.66 -15.51
CA ARG A 168 -10.12 4.97 -15.31
C ARG A 168 -10.82 5.87 -14.28
N PRO A 169 -12.16 6.03 -14.27
CA PRO A 169 -12.84 6.83 -13.24
C PRO A 169 -12.60 6.29 -11.82
N TYR A 170 -12.67 4.98 -11.63
CA TYR A 170 -12.43 4.34 -10.34
C TYR A 170 -10.99 4.50 -9.87
N VAL A 171 -10.02 4.36 -10.79
CA VAL A 171 -8.60 4.58 -10.48
C VAL A 171 -8.35 6.01 -10.03
N ARG A 172 -8.97 7.01 -10.67
CA ARG A 172 -8.84 8.42 -10.25
C ARG A 172 -9.35 8.62 -8.82
N GLU A 173 -10.50 8.06 -8.46
CA GLU A 173 -11.03 8.16 -7.10
C GLU A 173 -10.17 7.40 -6.09
N LEU A 174 -9.65 6.21 -6.46
CA LEU A 174 -8.72 5.45 -5.63
C LEU A 174 -7.43 6.23 -5.35
N ILE A 175 -6.89 6.94 -6.35
CA ILE A 175 -5.69 7.78 -6.18
C ILE A 175 -5.94 8.90 -5.16
N LYS A 176 -7.11 9.54 -5.17
CA LYS A 176 -7.45 10.58 -4.18
C LYS A 176 -7.45 10.04 -2.75
N ILE A 177 -8.10 8.90 -2.54
CA ILE A 177 -8.13 8.23 -1.23
C ILE A 177 -6.71 7.88 -0.82
N TYR A 178 -5.97 7.21 -1.70
CA TYR A 178 -4.61 6.77 -1.45
C TYR A 178 -3.67 7.94 -1.07
N ARG A 179 -3.67 9.07 -1.79
CA ARG A 179 -2.81 10.24 -1.45
C ARG A 179 -3.03 10.77 -0.04
N THR A 180 -4.22 10.51 0.52
CA THR A 180 -4.58 10.92 1.87
C THR A 180 -4.13 9.89 2.90
N VAL A 181 -4.25 8.59 2.60
CA VAL A 181 -4.18 7.52 3.62
C VAL A 181 -3.02 6.54 3.44
N GLY A 182 -2.33 6.54 2.30
CA GLY A 182 -1.35 5.53 1.91
C GLY A 182 -0.12 5.51 2.80
N PHE A 183 0.46 6.69 3.04
CA PHE A 183 1.59 6.88 3.94
C PHE A 183 1.27 6.50 5.39
N ASN A 184 0.05 6.78 5.84
CA ASN A 184 -0.41 6.38 7.16
C ASN A 184 -0.53 4.86 7.27
N SER A 185 -1.12 4.20 6.27
CA SER A 185 -1.18 2.73 6.23
C SER A 185 0.21 2.10 6.22
N PHE A 186 1.17 2.70 5.51
CA PHE A 186 2.57 2.24 5.53
C PHE A 186 3.16 2.36 6.94
N LEU A 187 3.01 3.50 7.61
CA LEU A 187 3.51 3.72 8.96
C LEU A 187 2.89 2.75 9.98
N ILE A 188 1.58 2.47 9.88
CA ILE A 188 0.91 1.48 10.74
C ILE A 188 1.53 0.08 10.57
N VAL A 189 1.81 -0.33 9.32
CA VAL A 189 2.45 -1.62 9.05
C VAL A 189 3.89 -1.65 9.55
N ALA A 190 4.64 -0.57 9.34
CA ALA A 190 6.00 -0.42 9.85
C ALA A 190 6.04 -0.50 11.39
N GLU A 191 5.08 0.15 12.06
CA GLU A 191 4.96 0.11 13.51
C GLU A 191 4.58 -1.30 14.02
N PHE A 192 3.69 -2.01 13.34
CA PHE A 192 3.42 -3.42 13.68
C PHE A 192 4.65 -4.32 13.58
N MET A 193 5.56 -4.04 12.63
CA MET A 193 6.84 -4.74 12.55
C MET A 193 7.77 -4.32 13.68
N ALA A 194 7.90 -3.01 13.93
CA ALA A 194 8.71 -2.42 15.00
C ALA A 194 8.34 -2.99 16.38
N LEU A 195 7.04 -3.09 16.67
CA LEU A 195 6.50 -3.67 17.89
C LEU A 195 6.55 -5.21 17.93
N ARG A 196 7.05 -5.86 16.86
CA ARG A 196 7.11 -7.32 16.69
C ARG A 196 5.74 -7.99 16.73
N CYS A 197 4.67 -7.25 16.43
CA CYS A 197 3.31 -7.78 16.35
C CYS A 197 3.13 -8.68 15.13
N ILE A 198 3.84 -8.37 14.06
CA ILE A 198 3.91 -9.15 12.82
C ILE A 198 5.37 -9.40 12.42
N PRO A 199 5.65 -10.48 11.67
CA PRO A 199 7.00 -10.71 11.16
C PRO A 199 7.33 -9.74 10.01
N LYS A 200 8.63 -9.43 9.84
CA LYS A 200 9.18 -8.72 8.67
C LYS A 200 8.71 -9.34 7.35
N GLU A 201 8.82 -10.66 7.24
CA GLU A 201 8.41 -11.43 6.07
C GLU A 201 6.95 -11.86 6.26
N SER A 202 6.02 -11.02 5.84
CA SER A 202 4.59 -11.34 5.90
C SER A 202 4.16 -12.25 4.75
N THR A 203 4.80 -13.40 4.54
CA THR A 203 4.06 -14.53 3.96
C THR A 203 3.04 -14.94 5.01
N TYR A 204 1.89 -14.25 5.06
CA TYR A 204 0.82 -14.53 6.01
C TYR A 204 0.58 -16.04 6.01
N PRO A 205 0.92 -16.75 7.10
CA PRO A 205 0.53 -18.14 7.20
C PRO A 205 -0.99 -18.21 7.12
N SER A 206 -1.53 -19.36 6.69
CA SER A 206 -2.96 -19.60 6.54
C SER A 206 -3.78 -19.26 7.80
N LYS A 207 -3.13 -19.13 8.96
CA LYS A 207 -3.69 -18.65 10.23
C LYS A 207 -2.90 -17.42 10.74
N PRO A 208 -3.46 -16.20 10.72
CA PRO A 208 -2.84 -15.05 11.37
C PRO A 208 -2.71 -15.33 12.88
N LYS A 209 -1.53 -15.07 13.45
CA LYS A 209 -1.32 -15.18 14.91
C LYS A 209 -1.40 -13.78 15.51
N GLY A 210 -2.34 -13.59 16.44
CA GLY A 210 -2.51 -12.36 17.19
C GLY A 210 -3.43 -11.30 16.56
N PRO A 211 -3.76 -10.24 17.32
CA PRO A 211 -4.72 -9.21 16.94
C PRO A 211 -4.28 -8.40 15.72
N ALA A 212 -3.03 -7.95 15.67
CA ALA A 212 -2.52 -7.16 14.54
C ALA A 212 -2.61 -7.93 13.21
N ALA A 213 -2.23 -9.21 13.21
CA ALA A 213 -2.34 -10.07 12.03
C ALA A 213 -3.80 -10.34 11.61
N ARG A 214 -4.74 -10.40 12.58
CA ARG A 214 -6.17 -10.53 12.31
C ARG A 214 -6.71 -9.27 11.63
N VAL A 215 -6.38 -8.09 12.16
CA VAL A 215 -6.80 -6.79 11.61
C VAL A 215 -6.25 -6.59 10.20
N LEU A 216 -4.97 -6.92 9.95
CA LEU A 216 -4.40 -6.87 8.59
C LEU A 216 -5.11 -7.81 7.61
N LYS A 217 -5.55 -8.99 8.07
CA LYS A 217 -6.30 -9.94 7.24
C LYS A 217 -7.70 -9.43 6.94
N GLU A 218 -8.39 -8.88 7.94
CA GLU A 218 -9.72 -8.29 7.82
C GLU A 218 -9.73 -7.12 6.84
N HIS A 219 -8.76 -6.23 6.96
CA HIS A 219 -8.59 -5.04 6.13
C HIS A 219 -7.67 -5.24 4.93
N ALA A 220 -7.39 -6.49 4.54
CA ALA A 220 -6.34 -6.81 3.56
C ALA A 220 -6.49 -6.05 2.23
N ILE A 221 -7.72 -5.82 1.76
CA ILE A 221 -7.97 -5.05 0.53
C ILE A 221 -7.55 -3.59 0.71
N THR A 222 -7.92 -2.98 1.83
CA THR A 222 -7.59 -1.59 2.18
C THR A 222 -6.09 -1.43 2.35
N VAL A 223 -5.45 -2.28 3.16
CA VAL A 223 -4.01 -2.26 3.41
C VAL A 223 -3.24 -2.44 2.10
N PHE A 224 -3.57 -3.48 1.33
CA PHE A 224 -2.89 -3.77 0.07
C PHE A 224 -2.95 -2.60 -0.92
N VAL A 225 -4.12 -2.00 -1.12
CA VAL A 225 -4.27 -0.90 -2.07
C VAL A 225 -3.57 0.37 -1.57
N THR A 226 -3.66 0.67 -0.27
CA THR A 226 -3.10 1.91 0.28
C THR A 226 -1.58 1.85 0.42
N VAL A 227 -1.02 0.71 0.83
CA VAL A 227 0.43 0.51 0.96
C VAL A 227 1.10 0.35 -0.40
N LEU A 228 0.54 -0.45 -1.32
CA LEU A 228 1.15 -0.59 -2.64
C LEU A 228 1.19 0.74 -3.38
N MET A 229 0.07 1.47 -3.41
CA MET A 229 0.05 2.75 -4.11
C MET A 229 1.03 3.76 -3.49
N ALA A 230 1.33 3.66 -2.18
CA ALA A 230 2.37 4.46 -1.49
C ALA A 230 3.76 4.25 -2.06
N MET A 231 4.04 3.03 -2.49
CA MET A 231 5.31 2.72 -3.12
C MET A 231 5.39 3.22 -4.56
N TYR A 232 4.29 3.31 -5.31
CA TYR A 232 4.31 3.63 -6.75
C TYR A 232 4.05 5.11 -7.12
N ASP A 233 3.67 5.99 -6.18
CA ASP A 233 3.23 7.37 -6.51
C ASP A 233 4.36 8.37 -6.80
N GLU A 234 5.63 8.02 -6.60
CA GLU A 234 6.74 8.97 -6.80
C GLU A 234 7.30 8.99 -8.24
N ASP A 235 6.74 8.21 -9.18
CA ASP A 235 7.21 8.18 -10.57
C ASP A 235 6.21 8.72 -11.61
N ASP A 236 5.08 9.42 -11.28
CA ASP A 236 4.22 10.03 -12.33
C ASP A 236 3.07 10.98 -11.86
N VAL A 237 3.35 11.99 -11.01
CA VAL A 237 2.42 13.12 -10.77
C VAL A 237 2.94 14.43 -11.36
N THR A 238 3.60 14.37 -12.51
CA THR A 238 3.54 15.43 -13.52
C THR A 238 2.53 15.00 -14.57
N VAL A 239 1.26 14.87 -14.16
CA VAL A 239 0.17 15.00 -15.12
C VAL A 239 0.24 16.44 -15.60
N SER A 240 0.78 16.64 -16.80
CA SER A 240 0.72 17.89 -17.55
C SER A 240 -0.68 18.47 -17.45
N ALA A 241 -0.84 19.39 -16.50
CA ALA A 241 -1.89 20.36 -16.46
C ALA A 241 -1.36 21.59 -17.22
N SER A 242 -1.26 21.47 -18.54
CA SER A 242 -1.08 22.59 -19.45
C SER A 242 -1.42 22.16 -20.88
N SER A 243 -2.55 22.69 -21.34
CA SER A 243 -2.79 23.27 -22.67
C SER A 243 -2.26 22.55 -23.92
N ASP A 244 -3.21 22.11 -24.74
CA ASP A 244 -3.26 22.03 -26.20
C ASP A 244 -2.00 21.79 -27.08
N ALA A 245 -2.26 20.98 -28.10
CA ALA A 245 -1.56 20.81 -29.38
C ALA A 245 -0.47 19.73 -29.52
N SER A 246 -0.79 18.79 -30.41
CA SER A 246 0.10 18.02 -31.30
C SER A 246 0.94 16.85 -30.75
N SER A 247 0.64 15.68 -31.33
CA SER A 247 1.60 14.66 -31.79
C SER A 247 2.56 14.01 -30.80
N SER A 248 2.23 12.74 -30.54
CA SER A 248 3.14 11.60 -30.29
C SER A 248 3.72 11.43 -28.88
N ALA A 249 3.67 10.17 -28.44
CA ALA A 249 4.33 9.62 -27.25
C ALA A 249 3.84 10.09 -25.86
N ALA A 250 2.62 9.68 -25.50
CA ALA A 250 2.25 9.50 -24.09
C ALA A 250 1.80 8.05 -23.88
N ALA A 251 2.72 7.20 -23.40
CA ALA A 251 2.34 5.90 -22.86
C ALA A 251 1.62 6.18 -21.52
N PRO A 252 0.30 5.94 -21.42
CA PRO A 252 -0.43 6.30 -20.22
C PRO A 252 -0.07 5.30 -19.11
N PHE A 253 0.08 5.77 -17.87
CA PHE A 253 0.06 5.07 -16.56
C PHE A 253 -0.54 3.64 -16.51
N ILE A 254 -1.52 3.35 -17.35
CA ILE A 254 -2.18 2.06 -17.57
C ILE A 254 -1.26 1.00 -18.22
N ASP A 255 -0.24 1.40 -18.99
CA ASP A 255 0.73 0.50 -19.63
C ASP A 255 1.87 0.08 -18.69
N ARG A 256 2.13 0.80 -17.58
CA ARG A 256 3.09 0.35 -16.54
C ARG A 256 2.65 -0.92 -15.83
N PHE A 257 1.34 -1.19 -15.76
CA PHE A 257 0.81 -2.44 -15.22
C PHE A 257 0.76 -3.60 -16.21
N LYS A 258 1.23 -3.43 -17.46
CA LYS A 258 1.10 -4.48 -18.49
C LYS A 258 2.14 -5.59 -18.38
N ASP A 259 3.34 -5.30 -17.89
CA ASP A 259 4.47 -6.24 -17.97
C ASP A 259 5.29 -6.38 -16.68
N HIS A 260 4.83 -5.84 -15.54
CA HIS A 260 5.56 -5.96 -14.27
C HIS A 260 4.90 -6.99 -13.36
N GLN A 261 5.62 -8.09 -13.09
CA GLN A 261 5.47 -8.78 -11.82
C GLN A 261 5.84 -7.72 -10.77
N LEU A 262 4.81 -7.23 -10.07
CA LEU A 262 4.93 -6.20 -9.03
C LEU A 262 6.19 -6.44 -8.18
N PRO A 263 7.07 -5.44 -7.94
CA PRO A 263 8.10 -5.52 -6.93
C PRO A 263 7.48 -5.98 -5.62
N VAL A 264 7.89 -7.19 -5.27
CA VAL A 264 7.46 -7.94 -4.12
C VAL A 264 8.17 -7.32 -2.90
N ILE A 265 7.56 -6.29 -2.29
CA ILE A 265 7.38 -6.45 -0.84
C ILE A 265 6.40 -7.61 -0.75
N SER A 266 6.84 -8.70 -0.15
CA SER A 266 6.14 -9.98 -0.05
C SER A 266 4.81 -9.86 0.68
N LEU A 267 3.82 -9.33 -0.04
CA LEU A 267 2.40 -9.39 0.28
C LEU A 267 1.80 -10.53 -0.55
N PRO A 268 1.46 -11.66 0.09
CA PRO A 268 1.06 -12.87 -0.59
C PRO A 268 -0.26 -12.69 -1.32
N TRP A 269 -0.27 -13.25 -2.51
CA TRP A 269 -1.43 -13.49 -3.36
C TRP A 269 -2.65 -13.99 -2.56
N MET A 270 -3.71 -13.19 -2.53
CA MET A 270 -5.06 -13.71 -2.28
C MET A 270 -5.57 -14.44 -3.53
N ARG A 271 -5.51 -15.78 -3.52
CA ARG A 271 -6.57 -16.57 -4.17
C ARG A 271 -7.85 -16.32 -3.38
N MET A 272 -8.62 -15.31 -3.76
CA MET A 272 -10.02 -15.21 -3.36
C MET A 272 -10.73 -16.42 -3.99
N ARG A 273 -11.06 -17.40 -3.15
CA ARG A 273 -12.12 -18.38 -3.46
C ARG A 273 -13.46 -17.67 -3.31
#